data_AF-A0A2T2TND7-F1
#
_entry.id   AF-A0A2T2TND7-F1
#
_cell.length_a   1.000
_cell.length_b   1.000
_cell.length_c   1.000
_cell.angle_alpha   90.00
_cell.angle_beta   90.00
_cell.angle_gamma   90.00
#
_symmetry.space_group_name_H-M   'P 1'
#
loop_
_entity.id
_entity.type
_entity.pdbx_description
1 polymer ?
#
loop_
_entity_poly.entity_id
_entity_poly.type
_entity_poly.pdbx_seq_one_letter_code
_entity_poly.pdbx_strand_id
1 'polypeptide(L)' 'EVDGGIGPENAREVVDAGADVLVAGSAVFGGEQPVTDSVEAFHEALALKA' A
#
# COMPACT_ATOMS: atom_id res chain seq x y z
N GLU A 1 7.72 -12.80 5.09
CA GLU A 1 7.88 -11.73 6.10
C GLU A 1 6.67 -10.81 5.98
N VAL A 2 6.34 -10.05 7.03
CA VAL A 2 5.27 -9.05 6.96
C VAL A 2 5.95 -7.70 7.05
N ASP A 3 6.06 -7.00 5.92
CA ASP A 3 6.73 -5.71 5.87
C ASP A 3 5.81 -4.61 6.43
N GLY A 4 6.31 -3.84 7.39
CA GLY A 4 5.67 -2.67 7.97
C GLY A 4 6.27 -1.37 7.42
N GLY A 5 5.56 -0.25 7.56
CA GLY A 5 5.99 1.02 6.96
C GLY A 5 5.76 1.07 5.44
N ILE A 6 4.79 0.31 4.96
CA ILE A 6 4.42 0.24 3.55
C ILE A 6 3.44 1.35 3.20
N GLY A 7 3.77 2.09 2.14
CA GLY A 7 3.00 3.17 1.54
C GLY A 7 2.91 2.99 0.02
N PRO A 8 2.04 3.73 -0.68
CA PRO A 8 1.97 3.68 -2.15
C PRO A 8 3.32 3.93 -2.84
N GLU A 9 4.21 4.70 -2.23
CA GLU A 9 5.53 5.05 -2.75
C GLU A 9 6.54 3.88 -2.80
N ASN A 10 6.38 2.86 -1.96
CA ASN A 10 7.32 1.72 -1.86
C ASN A 10 6.64 0.36 -2.07
N ALA A 11 5.30 0.30 -2.08
CA ALA A 11 4.54 -0.94 -2.22
C ALA A 11 4.98 -1.78 -3.43
N ARG A 12 5.27 -1.12 -4.56
CA ARG A 12 5.70 -1.83 -5.77
C ARG A 12 7.07 -2.50 -5.62
N GLU A 13 8.03 -1.79 -5.04
CA GLU A 13 9.37 -2.32 -4.79
C GLU A 13 9.32 -3.55 -3.87
N VAL A 14 8.47 -3.49 -2.84
CA VAL A 14 8.32 -4.59 -1.87
C VAL A 14 7.68 -5.81 -2.52
N VAL A 15 6.67 -5.62 -3.38
CA VAL A 15 6.10 -6.72 -4.17
C VAL A 15 7.12 -7.28 -5.16
N ASP A 16 7.87 -6.43 -5.87
CA ASP A 16 8.89 -6.87 -6.81
C ASP A 16 10.06 -7.61 -6.10
N ALA A 17 10.28 -7.34 -4.81
CA ALA A 17 11.20 -8.08 -3.94
C ALA A 17 10.67 -9.46 -3.49
N GLY A 18 9.42 -9.80 -3.83
CA GLY A 18 8.81 -11.11 -3.58
C GLY A 18 7.81 -11.16 -2.43
N ALA A 19 7.31 -10.02 -1.97
CA ALA A 19 6.25 -10.00 -0.95
C ALA A 19 4.90 -10.38 -1.55
N ASP A 20 4.26 -11.41 -0.98
CA ASP A 20 2.90 -11.82 -1.35
C ASP A 20 1.81 -11.00 -0.62
N VAL A 21 2.15 -10.41 0.52
CA VAL A 21 1.22 -9.70 1.41
C VAL A 21 1.87 -8.44 1.98
N LEU A 22 1.16 -7.31 1.90
CA LEU A 22 1.58 -6.01 2.44
C LEU A 22 0.71 -5.62 3.64
N VAL A 23 1.29 -4.98 4.66
CA VAL A 23 0.56 -4.42 5.81
C VAL A 23 0.80 -2.92 5.93
N ALA A 24 -0.21 -2.14 5.57
CA ALA A 24 -0.16 -0.68 5.44
C ALA A 24 -1.10 0.04 6.42
N GLY A 25 -0.95 -0.17 7.73
CA GLY A 25 -1.86 0.39 8.73
C GLY A 25 -1.86 1.93 8.80
N SER A 26 -0.70 2.53 9.04
CA SER A 26 -0.58 3.99 9.15
C SER A 26 -0.80 4.71 7.83
N ALA A 27 -0.38 4.12 6.70
CA ALA A 27 -0.60 4.69 5.38
C ALA A 27 -2.09 4.70 4.98
N VAL A 28 -2.90 3.76 5.49
CA VAL A 28 -4.34 3.72 5.22
C VAL A 28 -5.15 4.55 6.21
N PHE A 29 -4.83 4.48 7.51
CA PHE A 29 -5.69 5.04 8.58
C PHE A 29 -5.08 6.23 9.34
N GLY A 30 -3.82 6.61 9.07
CA GLY A 30 -3.10 7.65 9.81
C GLY A 30 -3.17 9.05 9.20
N GLY A 31 -3.72 9.20 8.00
CA GLY A 31 -3.85 10.48 7.30
C GLY A 31 -5.20 11.18 7.51
N GLU A 32 -5.32 12.40 6.98
CA GLU A 32 -6.58 13.17 6.99
C GLU A 32 -7.51 12.84 5.81
N GLN A 33 -7.01 12.12 4.82
CA GLN A 33 -7.78 11.71 3.65
C GLN A 33 -8.72 10.52 3.95
N PRO A 34 -9.81 10.37 3.19
CA PRO A 34 -10.66 9.18 3.27
C PRO A 34 -9.85 7.89 3.08
N VAL A 35 -10.22 6.85 3.83
CA VAL A 35 -9.62 5.51 3.70
C VAL A 35 -9.72 4.98 2.27
N THR A 36 -10.80 5.31 1.56
CA THR A 36 -11.00 4.95 0.15
C THR A 36 -9.87 5.46 -0.73
N ASP A 37 -9.50 6.73 -0.56
CA ASP A 37 -8.48 7.40 -1.38
C ASP A 37 -7.10 6.78 -1.10
N SER A 38 -6.82 6.44 0.17
CA SER A 38 -5.60 5.70 0.54
C SER A 38 -5.55 4.32 -0.12
N VAL A 39 -6.65 3.57 -0.13
CA VAL A 39 -6.72 2.25 -0.78
C VAL A 39 -6.60 2.36 -2.30
N GLU A 40 -7.23 3.37 -2.91
CA GLU A 40 -7.08 3.65 -4.34
C GLU A 40 -5.63 3.95 -4.72
N ALA A 41 -4.90 4.72 -3.89
CA ALA A 41 -3.48 4.97 -4.11
C ALA A 41 -2.64 3.67 -4.12
N PHE A 42 -2.97 2.68 -3.27
CA PHE A 42 -2.33 1.37 -3.31
C PHE A 42 -2.66 0.59 -4.58
N HIS A 43 -3.92 0.62 -5.01
CA HIS A 43 -4.35 0.01 -6.27
C HIS A 43 -3.61 0.60 -7.47
N GLU A 44 -3.50 1.93 -7.54
CA GLU A 44 -2.74 2.63 -8.58
C GLU A 44 -1.25 2.29 -8.54
N ALA A 45 -0.62 2.34 -7.36
CA ALA A 45 0.80 2.02 -7.19
C ALA A 45 1.15 0.58 -7.59
N LEU A 46 0.23 -0.36 -7.36
CA LEU A 46 0.39 -1.76 -7.74
C LEU A 46 -0.13 -2.06 -9.15
N ALA A 47 -0.70 -1.07 -9.85
CA ALA A 47 -1.43 -1.22 -11.11
C ALA A 47 -2.54 -2.28 -11.06
N LEU A 48 -3.10 -2.51 -9.88
CA LEU A 48 -4.27 -3.36 -9.66
C LEU A 48 -5.50 -2.51 -9.96
N LYS A 49 -6.31 -2.88 -10.97
CA LYS A 49 -7.62 -2.25 -11.15
C LYS A 49 -8.63 -2.94 -10.21
N ALA A 50 -9.35 -2.12 -9.43
CA ALA A 50 -10.52 -2.55 -8.66
C ALA A 50 -11.67 -3.00 -9.56
#